data_AF-A0A1D6JCZ0-F1
#
_entry.id   AF-A0A1D6JCZ0-F1
#
_cell.length_a   1.000
_cell.length_b   1.000
_cell.length_c   1.000
_cell.angle_alpha   90.00
_cell.angle_beta   90.00
_cell.angle_gamma   90.00
#
_symmetry.space_group_name_H-M   'P 1'
#
loop_
_entity.id
_entity.type
_entity.pdbx_description
1 polymer ?
#
loop_
_entity_poly.entity_id
_entity_poly.type
_entity_poly.pdbx_seq_one_letter_code
_entity_poly.pdbx_strand_id
1 'polypeptide(L)'
;MWGFMQAKSCVNPDYMSSQQDINAKMRAILIDWLIEVHYKFELMDETLFLTVNVIDRFLEKEVVPRKKLQLVGITALLLACKYEEVSVPVVEDLVLISDRAYTKGQILEMEKLILNTLQFNMSVPTPYVFMKRFLKAADADKQLELVSFFMLELCLVEYQMLNYRPSHLAAAAVYTAQCAINRCQQWTKVCESHSRYTGDQLLECSRMMVDFHQKAGTGKLTGVHRKYSTYKFGCAAKILPAQFMLELGGTAPPPSGAI
;
A
#
# COMPACT_ATOMS: atom_id res chain seq x y z
N MET A 1 -2.00 9.14 21.91
CA MET A 1 -1.03 9.83 21.03
C MET A 1 -1.04 9.28 19.60
N TRP A 2 -0.83 7.98 19.37
CA TRP A 2 -0.85 7.36 18.02
C TRP A 2 -2.15 7.56 17.22
N GLY A 3 -3.33 7.43 17.86
CA GLY A 3 -4.61 7.59 17.17
C GLY A 3 -4.86 9.00 16.60
N PHE A 4 -4.34 10.06 17.24
CA PHE A 4 -4.47 11.43 16.74
C PHE A 4 -3.57 11.70 15.53
N MET A 5 -2.34 11.15 15.55
CA MET A 5 -1.42 11.28 14.41
C MET A 5 -1.93 10.51 13.19
N GLN A 6 -2.55 9.36 13.42
CA GLN A 6 -3.13 8.56 12.35
C GLN A 6 -4.34 9.23 11.67
N ALA A 7 -5.11 10.03 12.41
CA ALA A 7 -6.19 10.81 11.80
C ALA A 7 -5.66 11.79 10.74
N LYS A 8 -4.44 12.32 10.91
CA LYS A 8 -3.81 13.23 9.93
C LYS A 8 -3.29 12.53 8.67
N SER A 9 -3.14 11.21 8.68
CA SER A 9 -2.77 10.43 7.49
C SER A 9 -3.99 9.89 6.73
N CYS A 10 -5.17 9.89 7.34
CA CYS A 10 -6.39 9.43 6.69
C CYS A 10 -6.90 10.47 5.68
N VAL A 11 -7.56 9.99 4.63
CA VAL A 11 -8.19 10.78 3.58
C VAL A 11 -9.67 10.38 3.53
N ASN A 12 -10.56 11.29 3.15
CA ASN A 12 -11.95 10.97 2.89
C ASN A 12 -12.04 9.84 1.85
N PRO A 13 -12.58 8.65 2.20
CA PRO A 13 -12.61 7.49 1.29
C PRO A 13 -13.48 7.72 0.05
N ASP A 14 -14.29 8.79 0.02
CA ASP A 14 -15.13 9.17 -1.11
C ASP A 14 -14.61 10.40 -1.86
N TYR A 15 -13.37 10.85 -1.61
CA TYR A 15 -12.83 12.07 -2.24
C TYR A 15 -12.91 12.06 -3.77
N MET A 16 -12.93 10.88 -4.41
CA MET A 16 -13.03 10.77 -5.86
C MET A 16 -14.36 11.30 -6.40
N SER A 17 -15.40 11.47 -5.56
CA SER A 17 -16.67 12.09 -5.96
C SER A 17 -16.54 13.58 -6.28
N SER A 18 -15.49 14.26 -5.78
CA SER A 18 -15.22 15.66 -6.11
C SER A 18 -14.39 15.82 -7.39
N GLN A 19 -13.79 14.73 -7.88
CA GLN A 19 -12.97 14.73 -9.09
C GLN A 19 -13.83 14.64 -10.34
N GLN A 20 -13.59 15.52 -11.31
CA GLN A 20 -14.40 15.63 -12.53
C GLN A 20 -13.84 14.82 -13.71
N ASP A 21 -12.51 14.73 -13.82
CA ASP A 21 -11.82 14.17 -15.01
C ASP A 21 -11.02 12.89 -14.69
N ILE A 22 -10.93 12.51 -13.41
CA ILE A 22 -10.27 11.29 -12.94
C ILE A 22 -11.21 10.43 -12.12
N ASN A 23 -10.89 9.15 -11.99
CA ASN A 23 -11.65 8.20 -11.19
C ASN A 23 -10.73 7.18 -10.50
N ALA A 24 -11.32 6.34 -9.64
CA ALA A 24 -10.61 5.32 -8.86
C ALA A 24 -9.76 4.38 -9.72
N LYS A 25 -10.22 4.05 -10.94
CA LYS A 25 -9.48 3.21 -11.87
C LYS A 25 -8.23 3.90 -12.42
N MET A 26 -8.30 5.21 -12.71
CA MET A 26 -7.13 5.97 -13.13
C MET A 26 -6.11 6.11 -12.00
N ARG A 27 -6.57 6.29 -10.75
CA ARG A 27 -5.71 6.21 -9.55
C ARG A 27 -5.01 4.85 -9.46
N ALA A 28 -5.75 3.75 -9.58
CA ALA A 28 -5.17 2.41 -9.54
C ALA A 28 -4.10 2.19 -10.62
N ILE A 29 -4.33 2.66 -11.85
CA ILE A 29 -3.34 2.64 -12.94
C ILE A 29 -2.08 3.43 -12.57
N LEU A 30 -2.24 4.63 -12.00
CA LEU A 30 -1.11 5.45 -11.56
C LEU A 30 -0.29 4.74 -10.49
N ILE A 31 -0.96 4.20 -9.46
CA ILE A 31 -0.30 3.56 -8.31
C ILE A 31 0.44 2.29 -8.76
N ASP A 32 -0.18 1.46 -9.60
CA ASP A 32 0.44 0.24 -10.16
C ASP A 32 1.73 0.57 -10.93
N TRP A 33 1.70 1.63 -11.75
CA TRP A 33 2.89 2.11 -12.44
C TRP A 33 3.95 2.68 -11.47
N LEU A 34 3.54 3.45 -10.46
CA LEU A 34 4.47 3.99 -9.45
C LEU A 34 5.15 2.89 -8.64
N ILE A 35 4.51 1.74 -8.41
CA ILE A 35 5.14 0.57 -7.78
C ILE A 35 6.28 0.03 -8.66
N GLU A 36 6.10 -0.02 -9.97
CA GLU A 36 7.17 -0.43 -10.89
C GLU A 36 8.31 0.60 -10.91
N VAL A 37 8.01 1.90 -10.90
CA VAL A 37 9.02 2.97 -10.81
C VAL A 37 9.78 2.93 -9.48
N HIS A 38 9.06 2.77 -8.36
CA HIS A 38 9.61 2.61 -7.02
C HIS A 38 10.59 1.44 -6.97
N TYR A 39 10.18 0.29 -7.52
CA TYR A 39 11.01 -0.89 -7.58
C TYR A 39 12.26 -0.69 -8.44
N LYS A 40 12.13 0.00 -9.58
CA LYS A 40 13.24 0.29 -10.49
C LYS A 40 14.30 1.20 -9.87
N PHE A 41 13.88 2.16 -9.05
CA PHE A 41 14.80 3.04 -8.32
C PHE A 41 15.30 2.44 -6.99
N GLU A 42 14.86 1.22 -6.65
CA GLU A 42 15.25 0.50 -5.42
C GLU A 42 15.04 1.31 -4.13
N LEU A 43 13.95 2.08 -4.10
CA LEU A 43 13.62 2.96 -2.99
C LEU A 43 13.09 2.17 -1.77
N MET A 44 13.16 2.78 -0.60
CA MET A 44 12.62 2.25 0.65
C MET A 44 11.10 2.05 0.57
N ASP A 45 10.57 1.03 1.26
CA ASP A 45 9.13 0.77 1.25
C ASP A 45 8.33 1.94 1.82
N GLU A 46 8.82 2.60 2.88
CA GLU A 46 8.20 3.81 3.47
C GLU A 46 7.99 4.90 2.41
N THR A 47 8.95 5.09 1.50
CA THR A 47 8.87 6.06 0.39
C THR A 47 7.66 5.79 -0.51
N LEU A 48 7.37 4.53 -0.83
CA LEU A 48 6.18 4.16 -1.61
C LEU A 48 4.90 4.49 -0.84
N PHE A 49 4.81 4.09 0.43
CA PHE A 49 3.63 4.35 1.25
C PHE A 49 3.37 5.85 1.44
N LEU A 50 4.42 6.64 1.66
CA LEU A 50 4.32 8.09 1.75
C LEU A 50 3.91 8.71 0.41
N THR A 51 4.46 8.22 -0.71
CA THR A 51 4.07 8.66 -2.06
C THR A 51 2.56 8.54 -2.28
N VAL A 52 2.00 7.36 -2.01
CA VAL A 52 0.56 7.12 -2.17
C VAL A 52 -0.25 8.02 -1.23
N ASN A 53 0.19 8.18 0.01
CA ASN A 53 -0.48 9.07 0.96
C ASN A 53 -0.51 10.53 0.50
N VAL A 54 0.59 11.03 -0.06
CA VAL A 54 0.71 12.39 -0.60
C VAL A 54 -0.22 12.57 -1.79
N ILE A 55 -0.29 11.59 -2.70
CA ILE A 55 -1.21 11.61 -3.85
C ILE A 55 -2.65 11.72 -3.35
N ASP A 56 -3.09 10.83 -2.46
CA ASP A 56 -4.48 10.81 -2.01
C ASP A 56 -4.89 12.09 -1.27
N ARG A 57 -4.04 12.58 -0.35
CA ARG A 57 -4.31 13.84 0.38
C ARG A 57 -4.32 15.06 -0.53
N PHE A 58 -3.54 15.04 -1.60
CA PHE A 58 -3.54 16.11 -2.59
C PHE A 58 -4.81 16.07 -3.44
N LEU A 59 -5.17 14.90 -3.96
CA LEU A 59 -6.39 14.70 -4.76
C LEU A 59 -7.68 14.90 -3.96
N GLU A 60 -7.65 14.78 -2.63
CA GLU A 60 -8.78 15.15 -1.79
C GLU A 60 -9.09 16.66 -1.84
N LYS A 61 -8.06 17.49 -1.99
CA LYS A 61 -8.14 18.94 -1.88
C LYS A 61 -8.14 19.67 -3.22
N GLU A 62 -7.53 19.07 -4.25
CA GLU A 62 -7.32 19.69 -5.55
C GLU A 62 -7.99 18.89 -6.66
N VAL A 63 -8.79 19.54 -7.49
CA VAL A 63 -9.39 18.93 -8.67
C VAL A 63 -8.33 18.86 -9.77
N VAL A 64 -7.97 17.64 -10.17
CA VAL A 64 -6.84 17.42 -11.09
C VAL A 64 -7.35 16.93 -12.45
N PRO A 65 -6.99 17.62 -13.55
CA PRO A 65 -7.23 17.12 -14.89
C PRO A 65 -6.47 15.82 -15.13
N ARG A 66 -7.06 14.88 -15.86
CA ARG A 66 -6.48 13.56 -16.17
C ARG A 66 -5.06 13.64 -16.72
N LYS A 67 -4.79 14.63 -17.59
CA LYS A 67 -3.49 14.85 -18.22
C LYS A 67 -2.37 15.21 -17.21
N LYS A 68 -2.73 15.69 -16.02
CA LYS A 68 -1.80 16.05 -14.95
C LYS A 68 -1.67 14.97 -13.86
N LEU A 69 -2.48 13.90 -13.92
CA LEU A 69 -2.48 12.87 -12.87
C LEU A 69 -1.11 12.18 -12.72
N GLN A 70 -0.43 11.85 -13.84
CA GLN A 70 0.92 11.26 -13.77
C GLN A 70 1.95 12.26 -13.24
N LEU A 71 1.84 13.55 -13.60
CA LEU A 71 2.69 14.61 -13.03
C LEU A 71 2.54 14.70 -11.51
N VAL A 72 1.32 14.64 -10.98
CA VAL A 72 1.08 14.56 -9.53
C VAL A 72 1.80 13.34 -8.94
N GLY A 73 1.67 12.16 -9.56
CA GLY A 73 2.28 10.94 -9.07
C GLY A 73 3.81 10.98 -9.00
N ILE A 74 4.49 11.40 -10.07
CA ILE A 74 5.96 11.48 -10.07
C ILE A 74 6.47 12.56 -9.12
N THR A 75 5.77 13.68 -9.00
CA THR A 75 6.15 14.74 -8.06
C THR A 75 5.92 14.33 -6.61
N ALA A 76 4.85 13.59 -6.32
CA ALA A 76 4.63 13.00 -5.01
C ALA A 76 5.73 12.00 -4.63
N LEU A 77 6.19 11.19 -5.60
CA LEU A 77 7.33 10.29 -5.41
C LEU A 77 8.62 11.06 -5.11
N LEU A 78 8.92 12.12 -5.87
CA LEU A 78 10.07 12.99 -5.61
C LEU A 78 10.03 13.57 -4.19
N LEU A 79 8.86 14.06 -3.75
CA LEU A 79 8.66 14.61 -2.42
C LEU A 79 8.87 13.56 -1.32
N ALA A 80 8.36 12.33 -1.52
CA ALA A 80 8.59 11.23 -0.59
C ALA A 80 10.08 10.84 -0.54
N CYS A 81 10.76 10.78 -1.70
CA CYS A 81 12.20 10.50 -1.74
C CYS A 81 13.00 11.55 -0.98
N LYS A 82 12.70 12.84 -1.17
CA LYS A 82 13.36 13.94 -0.43
C LYS A 82 13.17 13.85 1.09
N TYR A 83 12.11 13.16 1.53
CA TYR A 83 11.75 13.07 2.92
C TYR A 83 12.31 11.80 3.60
N GLU A 84 12.30 10.66 2.90
CA GLU A 84 12.66 9.35 3.47
C GLU A 84 14.03 8.80 3.00
N GLU A 85 14.52 9.21 1.82
CA GLU A 85 15.72 8.63 1.23
C GLU A 85 17.00 9.40 1.61
N VAL A 86 18.08 8.65 1.83
CA VAL A 86 19.42 9.24 1.98
C VAL A 86 19.94 9.75 0.64
N SER A 87 19.63 9.04 -0.45
CA SER A 87 20.02 9.39 -1.81
C SER A 87 18.77 9.57 -2.66
N VAL A 88 18.49 10.81 -3.01
CA VAL A 88 17.29 11.20 -3.74
C VAL A 88 17.58 11.16 -5.24
N PRO A 89 16.72 10.54 -6.08
CA PRO A 89 16.83 10.64 -7.53
C PRO A 89 16.81 12.11 -7.99
N VAL A 90 17.60 12.44 -9.01
CA VAL A 90 17.58 13.82 -9.53
C VAL A 90 16.33 14.05 -10.37
N VAL A 91 15.91 15.32 -10.53
CA VAL A 91 14.68 15.65 -11.26
C VAL A 91 14.75 15.16 -12.71
N GLU A 92 15.94 15.13 -13.29
CA GLU A 92 16.21 14.63 -14.63
C GLU A 92 15.87 13.13 -14.78
N ASP A 93 16.02 12.32 -13.74
CA ASP A 93 15.62 10.90 -13.75
C ASP A 93 14.09 10.76 -13.84
N LEU A 94 13.35 11.65 -13.17
CA LEU A 94 11.90 11.70 -13.21
C LEU A 94 11.37 12.19 -14.57
N VAL A 95 12.07 13.15 -15.20
CA VAL A 95 11.81 13.55 -16.58
C VAL A 95 12.01 12.36 -17.53
N LEU A 96 13.07 11.57 -17.34
CA LEU A 96 13.34 10.42 -18.18
C LEU A 96 12.31 9.28 -17.97
N ILE A 97 11.98 8.94 -16.72
CA ILE A 97 11.06 7.83 -16.42
C ILE A 97 9.62 8.11 -16.85
N SER A 98 9.25 9.39 -16.94
CA SER A 98 7.96 9.84 -17.50
C SER A 98 7.99 9.99 -19.02
N ASP A 99 8.97 9.39 -19.71
CA ASP A 99 9.17 9.48 -21.16
C ASP A 99 9.19 10.93 -21.67
N ARG A 100 9.77 11.83 -20.87
CA ARG A 100 9.85 13.27 -21.13
C ARG A 100 8.50 13.94 -21.36
N ALA A 101 7.41 13.33 -20.87
CA ALA A 101 6.07 13.94 -20.92
C ALA A 101 6.00 15.26 -20.15
N TYR A 102 6.91 15.45 -19.18
CA TYR A 102 6.98 16.63 -18.34
C TYR A 102 8.39 17.21 -18.29
N THR A 103 8.48 18.53 -18.23
CA THR A 103 9.73 19.26 -18.04
C THR A 103 10.08 19.40 -16.56
N LYS A 104 11.36 19.64 -16.26
CA LYS A 104 11.83 19.98 -14.91
C LYS A 104 11.03 21.11 -14.27
N GLY A 105 10.73 22.16 -15.04
CA GLY A 105 9.93 23.29 -14.56
C GLY A 105 8.53 22.87 -14.11
N GLN A 106 7.85 22.01 -14.88
CA GLN A 106 6.52 21.51 -14.51
C GLN A 106 6.54 20.66 -13.24
N ILE A 107 7.57 19.84 -13.05
CA ILE A 107 7.75 19.03 -11.83
C ILE A 107 7.95 19.93 -10.61
N LEU A 108 8.79 20.97 -10.72
CA LEU A 108 9.06 21.92 -9.64
C LEU A 108 7.85 22.79 -9.30
N GLU A 109 7.05 23.20 -10.29
CA GLU A 109 5.80 23.92 -10.01
C GLU A 109 4.75 23.03 -9.34
N MET A 110 4.63 21.77 -9.78
CA MET A 110 3.77 20.79 -9.11
C MET A 110 4.25 20.53 -7.67
N GLU A 111 5.57 20.52 -7.43
CA GLU A 111 6.13 20.29 -6.10
C GLU A 111 5.68 21.37 -5.12
N LYS A 112 5.81 22.64 -5.52
CA LYS A 112 5.33 23.78 -4.73
C LYS A 112 3.83 23.69 -4.48
N LEU A 113 3.05 23.33 -5.50
CA LEU A 113 1.60 23.21 -5.37
C LEU A 113 1.21 22.13 -4.35
N ILE A 114 1.80 20.94 -4.45
CA ILE A 114 1.53 19.83 -3.51
C ILE A 114 1.92 20.25 -2.08
N LEU A 115 3.13 20.78 -1.88
CA LEU A 115 3.59 21.19 -0.55
C LEU A 115 2.70 22.27 0.08
N ASN A 116 2.32 23.29 -0.69
CA ASN A 116 1.43 24.35 -0.19
C ASN A 116 0.04 23.82 0.15
N THR A 117 -0.53 22.96 -0.71
CA THR A 117 -1.85 22.31 -0.50
C THR A 117 -1.86 21.44 0.76
N LEU A 118 -0.76 20.74 1.01
CA LEU A 118 -0.58 19.89 2.18
C LEU A 118 -0.03 20.65 3.40
N GLN A 119 0.19 21.97 3.28
CA GLN A 119 0.75 22.83 4.32
C GLN A 119 2.07 22.27 4.87
N PHE A 120 2.91 21.71 3.99
CA PHE A 120 4.18 21.05 4.32
C PHE A 120 4.06 19.89 5.32
N ASN A 121 2.84 19.38 5.58
CA ASN A 121 2.63 18.27 6.50
C ASN A 121 2.95 16.93 5.82
N MET A 122 4.24 16.63 5.71
CA MET A 122 4.78 15.36 5.18
C MET A 122 4.96 14.30 6.28
N SER A 123 5.11 14.72 7.54
CA SER A 123 5.34 13.85 8.70
C SER A 123 4.05 13.16 9.17
N VAL A 124 3.63 12.12 8.45
CA VAL A 124 2.39 11.39 8.74
C VAL A 124 2.65 9.89 8.87
N PRO A 125 1.96 9.18 9.79
CA PRO A 125 2.20 7.75 9.97
C PRO A 125 1.58 6.96 8.81
N THR A 126 2.42 6.23 8.09
CA THR A 126 2.02 5.32 7.02
C THR A 126 1.77 3.90 7.57
N PRO A 127 1.22 2.97 6.75
CA PRO A 127 1.08 1.58 7.18
C PRO A 127 2.42 0.90 7.50
N TYR A 128 3.54 1.33 6.90
CA TYR A 128 4.86 0.72 7.08
C TYR A 128 5.33 0.77 8.54
N VAL A 129 5.21 1.92 9.22
CA VAL A 129 5.66 2.04 10.61
C VAL A 129 4.91 1.11 11.56
N PHE A 130 3.62 0.85 11.28
CA PHE A 130 2.82 -0.12 12.02
C PHE A 130 3.20 -1.56 11.65
N MET A 131 3.43 -1.83 10.36
CA MET A 131 3.86 -3.12 9.84
C MET A 131 5.13 -3.62 10.56
N LYS A 132 6.18 -2.78 10.64
CA LYS A 132 7.43 -3.15 11.34
C LYS A 132 7.19 -3.53 12.80
N ARG A 133 6.29 -2.83 13.49
CA ARG A 133 5.93 -3.13 14.88
C ARG A 133 5.15 -4.43 15.01
N PHE A 134 4.19 -4.68 14.12
CA PHE A 134 3.33 -5.87 14.20
C PHE A 134 4.05 -7.14 13.76
N LEU A 135 4.94 -7.07 12.77
CA LEU A 135 5.83 -8.18 12.42
C LEU A 135 6.70 -8.62 13.60
N LYS A 136 7.24 -7.67 14.37
CA LYS A 136 8.00 -7.99 15.59
C LYS A 136 7.12 -8.65 16.65
N ALA A 137 5.87 -8.20 16.81
CA ALA A 137 4.93 -8.81 17.76
C ALA A 137 4.46 -10.20 17.33
N ALA A 138 4.46 -10.47 16.02
CA ALA A 138 4.13 -11.75 15.41
C ALA A 138 5.30 -12.74 15.38
N ASP A 139 6.48 -12.35 15.89
CA ASP A 139 7.73 -13.10 15.77
C ASP A 139 8.01 -13.53 14.32
N ALA A 140 7.81 -12.59 13.40
CA ALA A 140 7.79 -12.89 11.97
C ALA A 140 9.16 -13.28 11.44
N ASP A 141 9.19 -14.41 10.72
CA ASP A 141 10.31 -14.76 9.87
C ASP A 141 10.31 -13.96 8.56
N LYS A 142 11.32 -14.21 7.71
CA LYS A 142 11.45 -13.47 6.45
C LYS A 142 10.28 -13.74 5.49
N GLN A 143 9.72 -14.94 5.50
CA GLN A 143 8.59 -15.29 4.63
C GLN A 143 7.34 -14.51 5.04
N LEU A 144 7.01 -14.49 6.33
CA LEU A 144 5.87 -13.75 6.84
C LEU A 144 6.03 -12.24 6.61
N GLU A 145 7.23 -11.67 6.79
CA GLU A 145 7.50 -10.27 6.46
C GLU A 145 7.17 -9.97 4.99
N LEU A 146 7.73 -10.75 4.05
CA LEU A 146 7.56 -10.51 2.61
C LEU A 146 6.10 -10.67 2.16
N VAL A 147 5.39 -11.67 2.67
CA VAL A 147 3.98 -11.91 2.31
C VAL A 147 3.08 -10.84 2.94
N SER A 148 3.40 -10.35 4.13
CA SER A 148 2.66 -9.24 4.76
C SER A 148 2.81 -7.95 3.96
N PHE A 149 4.02 -7.63 3.49
CA PHE A 149 4.23 -6.46 2.63
C PHE A 149 3.57 -6.63 1.26
N PHE A 150 3.57 -7.84 0.69
CA PHE A 150 2.83 -8.14 -0.53
C PHE A 150 1.33 -7.84 -0.38
N MET A 151 0.68 -8.34 0.68
CA MET A 151 -0.74 -8.07 0.96
C MET A 151 -1.00 -6.57 1.14
N LEU A 152 -0.10 -5.89 1.85
CA LEU A 152 -0.24 -4.46 2.12
C LEU A 152 -0.07 -3.61 0.86
N GLU A 153 0.85 -3.95 -0.04
CA GLU A 153 1.04 -3.24 -1.32
C GLU A 153 -0.12 -3.48 -2.31
N LEU A 154 -0.75 -4.66 -2.31
CA LEU A 154 -1.99 -4.87 -3.07
C LEU A 154 -3.08 -3.86 -2.67
N CYS A 155 -3.14 -3.51 -1.38
CA CYS A 155 -4.12 -2.54 -0.89
C CYS A 155 -3.88 -1.11 -1.39
N LEU A 156 -2.65 -0.75 -1.77
CA LEU A 156 -2.36 0.60 -2.27
C LEU A 156 -3.08 0.91 -3.58
N VAL A 157 -3.19 -0.12 -4.44
CA VAL A 157 -3.83 -0.03 -5.76
C VAL A 157 -5.34 0.17 -5.61
N GLU A 158 -5.95 -0.47 -4.61
CA GLU A 158 -7.39 -0.59 -4.43
C GLU A 158 -7.99 0.59 -3.66
N TYR A 159 -8.79 1.42 -4.35
CA TYR A 159 -9.34 2.66 -3.78
C TYR A 159 -10.19 2.43 -2.53
N GLN A 160 -10.95 1.33 -2.49
CA GLN A 160 -11.82 0.98 -1.35
C GLN A 160 -11.05 0.77 -0.04
N MET A 161 -9.74 0.54 -0.11
CA MET A 161 -8.90 0.34 1.08
C MET A 161 -8.65 1.64 1.86
N LEU A 162 -8.99 2.80 1.31
CA LEU A 162 -8.97 4.08 2.03
C LEU A 162 -9.97 4.13 3.20
N ASN A 163 -10.96 3.23 3.22
CA ASN A 163 -11.88 3.09 4.36
C ASN A 163 -11.18 2.61 5.64
N TYR A 164 -9.97 2.05 5.52
CA TYR A 164 -9.20 1.52 6.64
C TYR A 164 -8.06 2.45 7.01
N ARG A 165 -7.85 2.61 8.31
CA ARG A 165 -6.71 3.39 8.82
C ARG A 165 -5.40 2.60 8.64
N PRO A 166 -4.23 3.27 8.56
CA PRO A 166 -2.94 2.62 8.33
C PRO A 166 -2.58 1.42 9.24
N SER A 167 -2.78 1.54 10.55
CA SER A 167 -2.60 0.44 11.52
C SER A 167 -3.53 -0.74 11.26
N HIS A 168 -4.76 -0.49 10.81
CA HIS A 168 -5.70 -1.56 10.51
C HIS A 168 -5.26 -2.33 9.27
N LEU A 169 -4.84 -1.62 8.21
CA LEU A 169 -4.25 -2.23 7.02
C LEU A 169 -3.02 -3.06 7.36
N ALA A 170 -2.10 -2.53 8.17
CA ALA A 170 -0.91 -3.26 8.58
C ALA A 170 -1.22 -4.53 9.39
N ALA A 171 -2.13 -4.44 10.37
CA ALA A 171 -2.53 -5.59 11.19
C ALA A 171 -3.26 -6.66 10.35
N ALA A 172 -4.20 -6.25 9.50
CA ALA A 172 -4.92 -7.15 8.60
C ALA A 172 -3.97 -7.82 7.60
N ALA A 173 -2.96 -7.11 7.09
CA ALA A 173 -1.96 -7.69 6.19
C ALA A 173 -1.12 -8.78 6.89
N VAL A 174 -0.65 -8.55 8.12
CA VAL A 174 0.06 -9.59 8.91
C VAL A 174 -0.86 -10.78 9.18
N TYR A 175 -2.09 -10.52 9.63
CA TYR A 175 -3.07 -11.57 9.90
C TYR A 175 -3.38 -12.42 8.65
N THR A 176 -3.61 -11.77 7.51
CA THR A 176 -3.89 -12.44 6.22
C THR A 176 -2.70 -13.26 5.76
N ALA A 177 -1.47 -12.73 5.91
CA ALA A 177 -0.24 -13.45 5.57
C ALA A 177 -0.05 -14.69 6.45
N GLN A 178 -0.26 -14.57 7.77
CA GLN A 178 -0.24 -15.73 8.69
C GLN A 178 -1.27 -16.79 8.26
N CYS A 179 -2.49 -16.38 7.92
CA CYS A 179 -3.52 -17.29 7.44
C CYS A 179 -3.14 -17.99 6.13
N ALA A 180 -2.51 -17.25 5.21
CA ALA A 180 -2.06 -17.81 3.92
C ALA A 180 -0.89 -18.79 4.09
N ILE A 181 0.04 -18.55 5.02
CA ILE A 181 1.19 -19.41 5.28
C ILE A 181 0.77 -20.65 6.10
N ASN A 182 0.12 -20.43 7.23
CA ASN A 182 -0.20 -21.49 8.21
C ASN A 182 -1.47 -22.26 7.86
N ARG A 183 -2.26 -21.80 6.89
CA ARG A 183 -3.53 -22.40 6.47
C ARG A 183 -4.57 -22.49 7.59
N CYS A 184 -4.54 -21.56 8.53
CA CYS A 184 -5.48 -21.48 9.65
C CYS A 184 -5.76 -20.02 10.05
N GLN A 185 -6.95 -19.75 10.59
CA GLN A 185 -7.27 -18.45 11.18
C GLN A 185 -6.73 -18.37 12.60
N GLN A 186 -5.52 -17.83 12.76
CA GLN A 186 -4.92 -17.64 14.08
C GLN A 186 -4.43 -16.20 14.24
N TRP A 187 -4.94 -15.53 15.27
CA TRP A 187 -4.46 -14.23 15.71
C TRP A 187 -4.09 -14.32 17.19
N THR A 188 -2.80 -14.25 17.49
CA THR A 188 -2.32 -14.51 18.85
C THR A 188 -2.67 -13.36 19.80
N LYS A 189 -2.76 -13.65 21.11
CA LYS A 189 -3.00 -12.61 22.12
C LYS A 189 -1.91 -11.55 22.16
N VAL A 190 -0.67 -11.90 21.77
CA VAL A 190 0.43 -10.94 21.61
C VAL A 190 0.14 -9.98 20.45
N CYS A 191 -0.25 -10.52 19.29
CA CYS A 191 -0.62 -9.71 18.13
C CYS A 191 -1.83 -8.79 18.41
N GLU A 192 -2.87 -9.32 19.07
CA GLU A 192 -4.05 -8.56 19.51
C GLU A 192 -3.67 -7.43 20.48
N SER A 193 -2.83 -7.71 21.48
CA SER A 193 -2.38 -6.72 22.45
C SER A 193 -1.56 -5.59 21.81
N HIS A 194 -0.66 -5.93 20.88
CA HIS A 194 0.20 -4.95 20.22
C HIS A 194 -0.51 -4.13 19.14
N SER A 195 -1.44 -4.75 18.40
CA SER A 195 -2.22 -4.10 17.34
C SER A 195 -3.45 -3.36 17.85
N ARG A 196 -3.99 -3.80 18.99
CA ARG A 196 -5.29 -3.39 19.54
C ARG A 196 -6.49 -3.80 18.67
N TYR A 197 -6.30 -4.76 17.77
CA TYR A 197 -7.36 -5.33 16.94
C TYR A 197 -7.51 -6.83 17.23
N THR A 198 -8.77 -7.25 17.37
CA THR A 198 -9.15 -8.68 17.40
C THR A 198 -9.17 -9.26 15.98
N GLY A 199 -9.09 -10.58 15.85
CA GLY A 199 -9.21 -11.24 14.54
C GLY A 199 -10.52 -10.89 13.83
N ASP A 200 -11.63 -10.84 14.56
CA ASP A 200 -12.95 -10.50 14.01
C ASP A 200 -12.98 -9.07 13.44
N GLN A 201 -12.32 -8.12 14.10
CA GLN A 201 -12.21 -6.75 13.59
C GLN A 201 -11.38 -6.66 12.31
N LEU A 202 -10.40 -7.55 12.11
CA LEU A 202 -9.55 -7.58 10.91
C LEU A 202 -10.18 -8.35 9.75
N LEU A 203 -11.17 -9.21 10.03
CA LEU A 203 -11.66 -10.22 9.10
C LEU A 203 -12.19 -9.64 7.78
N GLU A 204 -12.94 -8.54 7.83
CA GLU A 204 -13.47 -7.91 6.62
C GLU A 204 -12.36 -7.38 5.70
N CYS A 205 -11.41 -6.65 6.28
CA CYS A 205 -10.23 -6.15 5.56
C CYS A 205 -9.41 -7.30 4.97
N SER A 206 -9.19 -8.36 5.76
CA SER A 206 -8.49 -9.57 5.32
C SER A 206 -9.21 -10.30 4.18
N ARG A 207 -10.54 -10.40 4.21
CA ARG A 207 -11.30 -11.00 3.10
C ARG A 207 -11.07 -10.24 1.79
N MET A 208 -11.05 -8.91 1.83
CA MET A 208 -10.71 -8.10 0.65
C MET A 208 -9.27 -8.36 0.17
N MET A 209 -8.30 -8.42 1.08
CA MET A 209 -6.91 -8.78 0.74
C MET A 209 -6.80 -10.16 0.07
N VAL A 210 -7.58 -11.14 0.52
CA VAL A 210 -7.63 -12.47 -0.11
C VAL A 210 -8.22 -12.40 -1.52
N ASP A 211 -9.29 -11.64 -1.75
CA ASP A 211 -9.88 -11.43 -3.08
C ASP A 211 -8.89 -10.74 -4.03
N PHE A 212 -8.17 -9.72 -3.57
CA PHE A 212 -7.14 -9.06 -4.36
C PHE A 212 -6.00 -10.02 -4.70
N HIS A 213 -5.55 -10.82 -3.72
CA HIS A 213 -4.51 -11.81 -3.93
C HIS A 213 -4.90 -12.84 -4.99
N GLN A 214 -6.15 -13.34 -4.97
CA GLN A 214 -6.64 -14.25 -6.02
C GLN A 214 -6.55 -13.63 -7.42
N LYS A 215 -6.76 -12.32 -7.54
CA LYS A 215 -6.78 -11.60 -8.83
C LYS A 215 -5.42 -11.04 -9.24
N ALA A 216 -4.46 -10.92 -8.31
CA ALA A 216 -3.21 -10.18 -8.46
C ALA A 216 -2.39 -10.55 -9.72
N GLY A 217 -2.41 -11.81 -10.15
CA GLY A 217 -1.69 -12.28 -11.35
C GLY A 217 -2.51 -12.36 -12.64
N THR A 218 -3.82 -12.10 -12.58
CA THR A 218 -4.76 -12.34 -13.69
C THR A 218 -5.30 -11.06 -14.34
N GLY A 219 -5.14 -9.92 -13.66
CA GLY A 219 -5.63 -8.62 -14.10
C GLY A 219 -4.69 -7.88 -15.06
N LYS A 220 -5.03 -6.61 -15.33
CA LYS A 220 -4.18 -5.69 -16.10
C LYS A 220 -3.15 -4.96 -15.22
N LEU A 221 -3.52 -4.70 -13.96
CA LEU A 221 -2.68 -4.06 -12.96
C LEU A 221 -1.94 -5.17 -12.21
N THR A 222 -0.67 -5.38 -12.54
CA THR A 222 0.11 -6.54 -12.07
C THR A 222 1.47 -6.14 -11.51
N GLY A 223 1.73 -4.83 -11.31
CA GLY A 223 3.00 -4.30 -10.83
C GLY A 223 3.40 -4.92 -9.49
N VAL A 224 2.47 -4.98 -8.54
CA VAL A 224 2.70 -5.64 -7.24
C VAL A 224 3.03 -7.13 -7.42
N HIS A 225 2.21 -7.87 -8.17
CA HIS A 225 2.41 -9.30 -8.37
C HIS A 225 3.76 -9.60 -9.04
N ARG A 226 4.14 -8.80 -10.05
CA ARG A 226 5.44 -8.93 -10.74
C ARG A 226 6.61 -8.67 -9.79
N LYS A 227 6.57 -7.58 -9.01
CA LYS A 227 7.58 -7.24 -8.00
C LYS A 227 7.80 -8.43 -7.04
N TYR A 228 6.72 -8.94 -6.45
CA TYR A 228 6.75 -10.01 -5.45
C TYR A 228 6.89 -11.43 -6.03
N SER A 229 6.90 -11.58 -7.36
CA SER A 229 7.23 -12.85 -8.04
C SER A 229 8.73 -13.07 -8.22
N THR A 230 9.56 -12.06 -7.95
CA THR A 230 11.02 -12.14 -8.10
C THR A 230 11.68 -12.84 -6.92
N TYR A 231 12.90 -13.36 -7.12
CA TYR A 231 13.69 -13.98 -6.05
C TYR A 231 14.08 -12.99 -4.93
N LYS A 232 14.23 -11.69 -5.25
CA LYS A 232 14.49 -10.62 -4.26
C LYS A 232 13.41 -10.57 -3.17
N PHE A 233 12.17 -10.92 -3.52
CA PHE A 233 11.03 -10.97 -2.61
C PHE A 233 10.58 -12.40 -2.28
N GLY A 234 11.49 -13.38 -2.36
CA GLY A 234 11.22 -14.77 -1.99
C GLY A 234 10.09 -15.43 -2.79
N CYS A 235 9.74 -14.89 -3.96
CA CYS A 235 8.55 -15.28 -4.72
C CYS A 235 7.25 -15.26 -3.87
N ALA A 236 7.10 -14.31 -2.92
CA ALA A 236 5.95 -14.24 -2.02
C ALA A 236 4.59 -14.25 -2.73
N ALA A 237 4.51 -13.71 -3.95
CA ALA A 237 3.29 -13.73 -4.77
C ALA A 237 2.84 -15.14 -5.21
N LYS A 238 3.70 -16.17 -5.06
CA LYS A 238 3.37 -17.57 -5.40
C LYS A 238 2.68 -18.33 -4.26
N ILE A 239 2.55 -17.75 -3.07
CA ILE A 239 1.79 -18.37 -1.98
C ILE A 239 0.32 -18.47 -2.38
N LEU A 240 -0.33 -19.59 -2.10
CA LEU A 240 -1.77 -19.69 -2.40
C LEU A 240 -2.58 -18.76 -1.49
N PRO A 241 -3.59 -18.03 -2.02
CA PRO A 241 -4.49 -17.21 -1.22
C PRO A 241 -5.18 -18.01 -0.10
N ALA A 242 -5.50 -17.35 1.02
CA ALA A 242 -6.22 -17.95 2.15
C ALA A 242 -7.74 -18.06 1.85
N GLN A 243 -8.11 -18.83 0.82
CA GLN A 243 -9.48 -18.88 0.29
C GLN A 243 -10.54 -19.28 1.33
N PHE A 244 -10.17 -20.12 2.30
CA PHE A 244 -11.04 -20.51 3.42
C PHE A 244 -11.53 -19.33 4.28
N MET A 245 -10.92 -18.14 4.17
CA MET A 245 -11.40 -16.93 4.86
C MET A 245 -12.64 -16.31 4.19
N LEU A 246 -12.90 -16.63 2.91
CA LEU A 246 -14.04 -16.13 2.14
C LEU A 246 -15.31 -16.95 2.38
N GLU A 247 -15.18 -18.19 2.84
CA GLU A 247 -16.32 -19.06 3.12
C GLU A 247 -17.03 -18.60 4.41
N LEU A 248 -18.34 -18.40 4.32
CA LEU A 248 -19.19 -18.00 5.44
C LEU A 248 -19.33 -19.18 6.42
N GLY A 249 -18.48 -19.20 7.46
CA GLY A 249 -18.57 -20.14 8.57
C GLY A 249 -17.25 -20.86 8.80
N GLY A 250 -16.50 -20.42 9.81
CA GLY A 250 -15.18 -20.95 10.10
C GLY A 250 -15.19 -22.44 10.45
N THR A 251 -14.60 -23.25 9.60
CA THR A 251 -13.80 -24.41 10.00
C THR A 251 -12.63 -24.50 9.04
N ALA A 252 -11.41 -24.38 9.57
CA ALA A 252 -10.21 -24.65 8.79
C ALA A 252 -10.27 -26.09 8.24
N PRO A 253 -9.79 -26.36 7.01
CA PRO A 253 -9.65 -27.73 6.54
C PRO A 253 -8.71 -28.51 7.47
N PRO A 254 -8.98 -29.80 7.76
CA PRO A 254 -8.13 -30.59 8.63
C PRO A 254 -6.70 -30.66 8.05
N PRO A 255 -5.66 -30.64 8.92
CA PRO A 255 -4.29 -30.73 8.45
C PRO A 255 -4.08 -32.05 7.69
N SER A 256 -3.58 -31.92 6.47
CA SER A 256 -3.18 -33.05 5.62
C SER A 256 -1.99 -33.77 6.27
N GLY A 257 -2.29 -34.79 7.08
CA GLY A 257 -1.25 -35.56 7.78
C GLY A 257 -1.73 -36.56 8.84
N ALA A 258 -2.94 -37.12 8.72
CA ALA A 258 -3.37 -38.24 9.56
C ALA A 258 -3.96 -39.37 8.71
N ILE A 259 -3.08 -40.25 8.23
CA ILE A 259 -3.35 -41.66 7.95
C ILE A 259 -2.26 -42.44 8.68
#